data_AF-A0A930WI00-F1
#
_entry.id   AF-A0A930WI00-F1
#
_cell.length_a   1.000
_cell.length_b   1.000
_cell.length_c   1.000
_cell.angle_alpha   90.00
_cell.angle_beta   90.00
_cell.angle_gamma   90.00
#
_symmetry.space_group_name_H-M   'P 1'
#
loop_
_entity.id
_entity.type
_entity.pdbx_description
1 polymer ?
#
loop_
_entity_poly.entity_id
_entity_poly.type
_entity_poly.pdbx_seq_one_letter_code
_entity_poly.pdbx_strand_id
1 'polypeptide(L)'
;MSAEGMILPKVCEEARVLHQRSPMAGVYDLTLSAPTIARSARPGQFVEVAVPHGGALLRRPLGIAETSAEAGEIRLIYRVVGRGTELLAAADAGETISVLGPLGHGFNVTYRHPLLVGGGMGLTPLLFFAAAHGSSSVLMGGRTKAELFWEELFRPHVRAVHATTDDGSYGTAGFVTTLLPELLQEGDYDAVAV
;
A
#
# COMPACT_ATOMS: atom_id res chain seq x y z
N MET A 1 -19.48 22.76 -0.62
CA MET A 1 -20.35 21.91 -1.45
C MET A 1 -20.01 20.47 -1.12
N SER A 2 -20.92 19.74 -0.49
CA SER A 2 -20.65 18.38 0.01
C SER A 2 -20.45 17.42 -1.18
N ALA A 3 -19.36 16.68 -1.15
CA ALA A 3 -19.06 15.62 -2.11
C ALA A 3 -19.75 14.30 -1.73
N GLU A 4 -21.02 14.37 -1.34
CA GLU A 4 -21.84 13.18 -1.11
C GLU A 4 -22.44 12.75 -2.45
N GLY A 5 -21.99 11.60 -2.97
CA GLY A 5 -22.72 10.85 -3.99
C GLY A 5 -22.08 10.70 -5.37
N MET A 6 -20.85 11.14 -5.62
CA MET A 6 -20.15 10.73 -6.85
C MET A 6 -19.69 9.27 -6.73
N ILE A 7 -20.50 8.36 -7.27
CA ILE A 7 -20.08 6.99 -7.56
C ILE A 7 -18.91 7.09 -8.54
N LEU A 8 -17.67 6.91 -8.06
CA LEU A 8 -16.53 6.79 -8.94
C LEU A 8 -16.77 5.56 -9.84
N PRO A 9 -16.73 5.70 -11.17
CA PRO A 9 -16.95 4.57 -12.05
C PRO A 9 -15.85 3.54 -11.79
N LYS A 10 -16.27 2.34 -11.39
CA LYS A 10 -15.37 1.18 -11.34
C LYS A 10 -15.01 0.85 -12.78
N VAL A 11 -13.72 0.86 -13.10
CA VAL A 11 -13.25 0.59 -14.46
C VAL A 11 -12.47 -0.70 -14.48
N CYS A 12 -12.63 -1.45 -15.56
CA CYS A 12 -11.70 -2.51 -15.92
C CYS A 12 -10.84 -1.93 -17.04
N GLU A 13 -9.55 -1.74 -16.78
CA GLU A 13 -8.61 -1.24 -17.78
C GLU A 13 -7.47 -2.24 -18.00
N GLU A 14 -7.02 -2.33 -19.25
CA GLU A 14 -5.88 -3.13 -19.65
C GLU A 14 -4.62 -2.32 -19.36
N ALA A 15 -3.98 -2.63 -18.23
CA ALA A 15 -2.88 -1.85 -17.69
C ALA A 15 -1.54 -2.46 -18.11
N ARG A 16 -0.64 -1.63 -18.65
CA ARG A 16 0.69 -2.07 -19.09
C ARG A 16 1.64 -2.14 -17.90
N VAL A 17 2.38 -3.24 -17.76
CA VAL A 17 3.48 -3.35 -16.80
C VAL A 17 4.60 -2.41 -17.24
N LEU A 18 4.88 -1.41 -16.41
CA LEU A 18 5.99 -0.50 -16.65
C LEU A 18 7.26 -1.08 -16.02
N HIS A 19 7.17 -1.44 -14.75
CA HIS A 19 8.27 -1.98 -13.98
C HIS A 19 7.77 -3.01 -12.98
N GLN A 20 8.54 -4.09 -12.79
CA GLN A 20 8.35 -5.04 -11.71
C GLN A 20 9.72 -5.33 -11.09
N ARG A 21 9.85 -5.12 -9.78
CA ARG A 21 11.11 -5.29 -9.03
C ARG A 21 10.84 -6.08 -7.75
N SER A 22 11.87 -6.73 -7.19
CA SER A 22 11.75 -7.45 -5.92
C SER A 22 12.62 -6.76 -4.86
N PRO A 23 12.04 -5.89 -3.99
CA PRO A 23 12.81 -5.19 -2.95
C PRO A 23 13.34 -6.13 -1.86
N MET A 24 12.65 -7.26 -1.65
CA MET A 24 13.10 -8.33 -0.76
C MET A 24 12.55 -9.67 -1.27
N ALA A 25 13.17 -10.78 -0.83
CA ALA A 25 12.75 -12.12 -1.22
C ALA A 25 11.24 -12.33 -1.00
N GLY A 26 10.52 -12.70 -2.07
CA GLY A 26 9.09 -12.96 -2.04
C GLY A 26 8.19 -11.72 -2.01
N VAL A 27 8.73 -10.50 -2.05
CA VAL A 27 7.96 -9.25 -2.20
C VAL A 27 8.25 -8.65 -3.57
N TYR A 28 7.22 -8.12 -4.19
CA TYR A 28 7.27 -7.50 -5.51
C TYR A 28 6.66 -6.10 -5.47
N ASP A 29 7.30 -5.19 -6.18
CA ASP A 29 6.91 -3.82 -6.42
C ASP A 29 6.61 -3.65 -7.91
N LEU A 30 5.32 -3.51 -8.22
CA LEU A 30 4.75 -3.51 -9.55
C LEU A 30 4.17 -2.12 -9.86
N THR A 31 4.69 -1.50 -10.91
CA THR A 31 4.15 -0.24 -11.46
C THR A 31 3.38 -0.54 -12.74
N LEU A 32 2.14 -0.10 -12.79
CA LEU A 32 1.22 -0.28 -13.92
C LEU A 32 0.84 1.09 -14.49
N SER A 33 0.83 1.19 -15.82
CA SER A 33 0.18 2.29 -16.52
C SER A 33 -1.32 2.03 -16.53
N ALA A 34 -2.04 2.78 -15.70
CA ALA A 34 -3.44 2.58 -15.37
C ALA A 34 -4.09 3.98 -15.21
N PRO A 35 -4.20 4.77 -16.29
CA PRO A 35 -4.45 6.20 -16.21
C PRO A 35 -5.83 6.55 -15.65
N THR A 36 -6.84 5.71 -15.88
CA THR A 36 -8.19 5.97 -15.36
C THR A 36 -8.28 5.66 -13.88
N ILE A 37 -7.65 4.55 -13.46
CA ILE A 37 -7.56 4.20 -12.04
C ILE A 37 -6.72 5.24 -11.30
N ALA A 38 -5.55 5.61 -11.83
CA ALA A 38 -4.63 6.56 -11.20
C ALA A 38 -5.27 7.92 -10.90
N ARG A 39 -6.08 8.45 -11.82
CA ARG A 39 -6.78 9.73 -11.62
C ARG A 39 -7.91 9.69 -10.61
N SER A 40 -8.48 8.52 -10.35
CA SER A 40 -9.68 8.36 -9.52
C SER A 40 -9.42 7.72 -8.17
N ALA A 41 -8.28 7.05 -8.01
CA ALA A 41 -7.88 6.35 -6.80
C ALA A 41 -7.71 7.31 -5.61
N ARG A 42 -8.13 6.84 -4.43
CA ARG A 42 -7.99 7.51 -3.16
C ARG A 42 -7.20 6.63 -2.18
N PRO A 43 -6.50 7.22 -1.20
CA PRO A 43 -5.80 6.45 -0.16
C PRO A 43 -6.69 5.37 0.47
N GLY A 44 -6.15 4.18 0.67
CA GLY A 44 -6.88 3.03 1.23
C GLY A 44 -7.72 2.23 0.24
N GLN A 45 -7.78 2.63 -1.03
CA GLN A 45 -8.41 1.82 -2.08
C GLN A 45 -7.45 0.73 -2.61
N PHE A 46 -8.04 -0.25 -3.28
CA PHE A 46 -7.34 -1.39 -3.85
C PHE A 46 -7.79 -1.65 -5.28
N VAL A 47 -7.09 -2.54 -5.98
CA VAL A 47 -7.47 -3.04 -7.31
C VAL A 47 -7.54 -4.56 -7.31
N GLU A 48 -8.33 -5.12 -8.21
CA GLU A 48 -8.33 -6.55 -8.51
C GLU A 48 -7.57 -6.83 -9.80
N VAL A 49 -6.38 -7.42 -9.65
CA VAL A 49 -5.45 -7.69 -10.75
C VAL A 49 -5.70 -9.10 -11.30
N ALA A 50 -5.97 -9.22 -12.60
CA ALA A 50 -6.05 -10.52 -13.26
C ALA A 50 -4.68 -11.20 -13.27
N VAL A 51 -4.67 -12.52 -13.14
CA VAL A 51 -3.43 -13.29 -13.29
C VAL A 51 -3.15 -13.46 -14.79
N PRO A 52 -1.95 -13.11 -15.28
CA PRO A 52 -1.60 -13.28 -16.69
C PRO A 52 -1.82 -14.72 -17.19
N HIS A 53 -2.07 -14.84 -18.50
CA HIS A 53 -2.10 -16.14 -19.21
C HIS A 53 -3.13 -17.16 -18.70
N GLY A 54 -4.17 -16.73 -17.97
CA GLY A 54 -5.22 -17.63 -17.46
C GLY A 54 -4.73 -18.63 -16.41
N GLY A 55 -3.57 -18.40 -15.79
CA GLY A 55 -2.98 -19.34 -14.84
C GLY A 55 -3.70 -19.42 -13.48
N ALA A 56 -4.67 -18.53 -13.22
CA ALA A 56 -5.63 -18.63 -12.13
C ALA A 56 -6.95 -17.92 -12.47
N LEU A 57 -8.09 -18.48 -12.06
CA LEU A 57 -9.42 -17.93 -12.36
C LEU A 57 -9.74 -16.63 -11.60
N LEU A 58 -9.30 -16.54 -10.35
CA LEU A 58 -9.66 -15.43 -9.46
C LEU A 58 -8.60 -14.32 -9.51
N ARG A 59 -9.05 -13.06 -9.59
CA ARG A 59 -8.21 -11.86 -9.49
C ARG A 59 -7.53 -11.75 -8.12
N ARG A 60 -6.43 -11.01 -8.04
CA ARG A 60 -5.70 -10.72 -6.80
C ARG A 60 -6.09 -9.33 -6.30
N PRO A 61 -6.75 -9.20 -5.13
CA PRO A 61 -6.99 -7.89 -4.54
C PRO A 61 -5.69 -7.35 -3.95
N LEU A 62 -5.20 -6.23 -4.46
CA LEU A 62 -3.95 -5.59 -4.05
C LEU A 62 -4.19 -4.11 -3.72
N GLY A 63 -3.75 -3.69 -2.53
CA GLY A 63 -3.82 -2.29 -2.11
C GLY A 63 -2.98 -1.40 -3.02
N ILE A 64 -3.50 -0.22 -3.35
CA ILE A 64 -2.74 0.79 -4.09
C ILE A 64 -1.75 1.42 -3.11
N ALA A 65 -0.46 1.26 -3.38
CA ALA A 65 0.62 1.78 -2.54
C ALA A 65 0.88 3.26 -2.83
N GLU A 66 0.86 3.63 -4.10
CA GLU A 66 1.04 5.01 -4.58
C GLU A 66 0.31 5.19 -5.91
N THR A 67 0.05 6.44 -6.28
CA THR A 67 -0.44 6.78 -7.62
C THR A 67 0.14 8.10 -8.11
N SER A 68 0.29 8.21 -9.43
CA SER A 68 0.55 9.46 -10.13
C SER A 68 -0.57 9.71 -11.14
N ALA A 69 -1.44 10.68 -10.85
CA ALA A 69 -2.51 11.08 -11.76
C ALA A 69 -1.97 11.71 -13.06
N GLU A 70 -0.81 12.39 -12.98
CA GLU A 70 -0.13 13.02 -14.12
C GLU A 70 0.48 11.97 -15.06
N ALA A 71 1.25 11.03 -14.51
CA ALA A 71 1.84 9.95 -15.31
C ALA A 71 0.82 8.86 -15.70
N GLY A 72 -0.32 8.81 -15.00
CA GLY A 72 -1.33 7.77 -15.20
C GLY A 72 -0.87 6.42 -14.67
N GLU A 73 -0.21 6.41 -13.52
CA GLU A 73 0.45 5.23 -12.96
C GLU A 73 -0.10 4.87 -11.58
N ILE A 74 -0.17 3.58 -11.30
CA ILE A 74 -0.39 3.04 -9.96
C ILE A 74 0.77 2.12 -9.58
N ARG A 75 1.14 2.15 -8.30
CA ARG A 75 2.15 1.28 -7.73
C ARG A 75 1.49 0.32 -6.76
N LEU A 76 1.81 -0.97 -6.89
CA LEU A 76 1.30 -2.05 -6.07
C LEU A 76 2.50 -2.77 -5.44
N ILE A 77 2.46 -3.01 -4.13
CA ILE A 77 3.47 -3.80 -3.43
C ILE A 77 2.79 -5.01 -2.83
N TYR A 78 3.29 -6.21 -3.12
CA TYR A 78 2.62 -7.45 -2.69
C TYR A 78 3.61 -8.57 -2.36
N ARG A 79 3.17 -9.54 -1.56
CA ARG A 79 3.94 -10.74 -1.24
C ARG A 79 3.45 -11.93 -2.07
N VAL A 80 4.39 -12.75 -2.53
CA VAL A 80 4.11 -14.05 -3.12
C VAL A 80 3.72 -15.03 -2.02
N VAL A 81 2.45 -15.45 -2.04
CA VAL A 81 1.87 -16.37 -1.05
C VAL A 81 1.17 -17.58 -1.69
N GLY A 82 1.28 -17.71 -3.01
CA GLY A 82 0.80 -18.86 -3.77
C GLY A 82 0.69 -18.60 -5.27
N ARG A 83 0.18 -19.59 -6.00
CA ARG A 83 0.20 -19.66 -7.47
C ARG A 83 -0.21 -18.38 -8.20
N GLY A 84 -1.29 -17.72 -7.77
CA GLY A 84 -1.76 -16.50 -8.45
C GLY A 84 -0.76 -15.35 -8.36
N THR A 85 -0.14 -15.16 -7.19
CA THR A 85 0.90 -14.13 -6.99
C THR A 85 2.25 -14.54 -7.57
N GLU A 86 2.57 -15.85 -7.64
CA GLU A 86 3.76 -16.36 -8.32
C GLU A 86 3.70 -16.05 -9.82
N LEU A 87 2.55 -16.28 -10.45
CA LEU A 87 2.35 -15.98 -11.86
C LEU A 87 2.36 -14.47 -12.14
N LEU A 88 1.80 -13.65 -11.25
CA LEU A 88 1.88 -12.19 -11.37
C LEU A 88 3.33 -11.71 -11.26
N ALA A 89 4.10 -12.29 -10.34
CA ALA A 89 5.52 -11.98 -10.13
C ALA A 89 6.42 -12.37 -11.33
N ALA A 90 5.92 -13.20 -12.24
CA ALA A 90 6.59 -13.57 -13.48
C ALA A 90 6.24 -12.65 -14.67
N ALA A 91 5.36 -11.65 -14.49
CA ALA A 91 5.02 -10.72 -15.55
C ALA A 91 6.20 -9.80 -15.90
N ASP A 92 6.48 -9.67 -17.19
CA ASP A 92 7.54 -8.85 -17.75
C ASP A 92 7.08 -7.43 -18.06
N ALA A 93 8.02 -6.49 -18.06
CA ALA A 93 7.77 -5.13 -18.52
C ALA A 93 7.27 -5.13 -19.97
N GLY A 94 6.21 -4.39 -20.22
CA GLY A 94 5.53 -4.33 -21.51
C GLY A 94 4.33 -5.25 -21.65
N GLU A 95 4.18 -6.27 -20.79
CA GLU A 95 2.97 -7.08 -20.74
C GLU A 95 1.76 -6.23 -20.34
N THR A 96 0.58 -6.71 -20.72
CA THR A 96 -0.70 -6.05 -20.40
C THR A 96 -1.50 -6.95 -19.47
N ILE A 97 -2.00 -6.35 -18.38
CA ILE A 97 -2.72 -7.04 -17.33
C ILE A 97 -4.06 -6.34 -17.12
N SER A 98 -5.14 -7.11 -17.11
CA SER A 98 -6.47 -6.59 -16.82
C SER A 98 -6.58 -6.20 -15.35
N VAL A 99 -6.86 -4.92 -15.06
CA VAL A 99 -6.99 -4.36 -13.71
C VAL A 99 -8.38 -3.80 -13.50
N LEU A 100 -9.05 -4.25 -12.45
CA LEU A 100 -10.36 -3.73 -12.03
C LEU A 100 -10.19 -2.81 -10.82
N GLY A 101 -10.60 -1.55 -10.95
CA GLY A 101 -10.63 -0.61 -9.83
C GLY A 101 -10.85 0.85 -10.21
N PRO A 102 -10.51 1.79 -9.30
CA PRO A 102 -10.21 1.52 -7.89
C PRO A 102 -11.44 0.98 -7.16
N LEU A 103 -11.23 0.15 -6.14
CA LEU A 103 -12.26 -0.49 -5.32
C LEU A 103 -12.10 -0.11 -3.85
N GLY A 104 -13.16 -0.27 -3.06
CA GLY A 104 -13.21 0.12 -1.65
C GLY A 104 -13.57 1.60 -1.45
N HIS A 105 -13.77 1.99 -0.18
CA HIS A 105 -14.15 3.37 0.18
C HIS A 105 -12.95 4.29 0.44
N GLY A 106 -11.79 3.71 0.72
CA GLY A 106 -10.59 4.47 1.10
C GLY A 106 -10.62 4.92 2.56
N PHE A 107 -9.56 5.60 2.95
CA PHE A 107 -9.39 6.18 4.28
C PHE A 107 -9.95 7.60 4.35
N ASN A 108 -10.33 8.01 5.56
CA ASN A 108 -10.53 9.42 5.85
C ASN A 108 -9.17 10.12 6.01
N VAL A 109 -8.86 11.08 5.15
CA VAL A 109 -7.60 11.85 5.14
C VAL A 109 -7.76 13.27 5.68
N THR A 110 -8.80 13.53 6.48
CA THR A 110 -9.03 14.87 7.07
C THR A 110 -8.54 15.01 8.51
N TYR A 111 -7.81 14.01 9.03
CA TYR A 111 -7.23 14.06 10.37
C TYR A 111 -6.12 15.13 10.42
N ARG A 112 -5.71 15.59 11.60
CA ARG A 112 -4.63 16.59 11.72
C ARG A 112 -3.28 15.90 11.84
N HIS A 113 -3.18 14.91 12.72
CA HIS A 113 -1.96 14.16 13.03
C HIS A 113 -2.32 12.68 13.21
N PRO A 114 -2.70 11.95 12.15
CA PRO A 114 -3.02 10.54 12.27
C PRO A 114 -1.74 9.71 12.50
N LEU A 115 -1.87 8.67 13.33
CA LEU A 115 -0.90 7.59 13.45
C LEU A 115 -1.32 6.44 12.53
N LEU A 116 -0.50 6.15 11.52
CA LEU A 116 -0.64 5.01 10.63
C LEU A 116 0.01 3.80 11.30
N VAL A 117 -0.70 2.69 11.47
CA VAL A 117 -0.19 1.51 12.17
C VAL A 117 -0.33 0.29 11.28
N GLY A 118 0.78 -0.35 10.91
CA GLY A 118 0.74 -1.49 9.99
C GLY A 118 1.84 -2.50 10.25
N GLY A 119 1.55 -3.77 9.94
CA GLY A 119 2.51 -4.87 10.01
C GLY A 119 2.73 -5.51 8.65
N GLY A 120 4.00 -5.65 8.24
CA GLY A 120 4.37 -6.26 6.96
C GLY A 120 3.60 -5.65 5.78
N MET A 121 2.92 -6.49 4.99
CA MET A 121 2.16 -6.03 3.80
C MET A 121 0.96 -5.13 4.12
N GLY A 122 0.50 -5.08 5.38
CA GLY A 122 -0.54 -4.15 5.80
C GLY A 122 -0.14 -2.68 5.66
N LEU A 123 1.17 -2.39 5.56
CA LEU A 123 1.68 -1.04 5.31
C LEU A 123 1.42 -0.55 3.87
N THR A 124 1.14 -1.44 2.92
CA THR A 124 0.96 -1.09 1.50
C THR A 124 -0.06 0.04 1.28
N PRO A 125 -1.35 -0.09 1.65
CA PRO A 125 -2.33 0.98 1.44
C PRO A 125 -2.08 2.22 2.30
N LEU A 126 -1.33 2.09 3.41
CA LEU A 126 -0.98 3.20 4.30
C LEU A 126 0.09 4.12 3.69
N LEU A 127 0.90 3.61 2.76
CA LEU A 127 1.89 4.43 2.05
C LEU A 127 1.20 5.52 1.22
N PHE A 128 0.10 5.17 0.55
CA PHE A 128 -0.69 6.14 -0.20
C PHE A 128 -1.34 7.17 0.73
N PHE A 129 -1.78 6.74 1.92
CA PHE A 129 -2.25 7.68 2.95
C PHE A 129 -1.14 8.65 3.33
N ALA A 130 0.04 8.15 3.69
CA ALA A 130 1.16 8.98 4.12
C ALA A 130 1.51 10.03 3.06
N ALA A 131 1.64 9.62 1.80
CA ALA A 131 1.96 10.51 0.69
C ALA A 131 0.90 11.62 0.47
N ALA A 132 -0.38 11.29 0.70
CA ALA A 132 -1.47 12.26 0.61
C ALA A 132 -1.61 13.15 1.86
N HIS A 133 -0.97 12.77 2.98
CA HIS A 133 -1.18 13.36 4.30
C HIS A 133 0.14 13.54 5.06
N GLY A 134 0.96 14.49 4.58
CA GLY A 134 2.34 14.72 5.03
C GLY A 134 2.56 15.08 6.51
N SER A 135 1.50 15.18 7.33
CA SER A 135 1.59 15.37 8.78
C SER A 135 1.41 14.08 9.59
N SER A 136 1.23 12.93 8.93
CA SER A 136 1.07 11.62 9.57
C SER A 136 2.37 11.10 10.19
N SER A 137 2.28 10.25 11.22
CA SER A 137 3.36 9.36 11.66
C SER A 137 3.04 7.93 11.27
N VAL A 138 4.05 7.06 11.22
CA VAL A 138 3.85 5.63 11.03
C VAL A 138 4.47 4.84 12.18
N LEU A 139 3.75 3.81 12.63
CA LEU A 139 4.22 2.72 13.48
C LEU A 139 4.21 1.43 12.66
N MET A 140 5.39 0.90 12.35
CA MET A 140 5.56 -0.29 11.52
C MET A 140 6.03 -1.49 12.33
N GLY A 141 5.43 -2.65 12.07
CA GLY A 141 5.83 -3.93 12.63
C GLY A 141 6.39 -4.88 11.57
N GLY A 142 7.49 -5.55 11.90
CA GLY A 142 8.07 -6.62 11.10
C GLY A 142 8.51 -7.78 11.97
N ARG A 143 8.73 -8.98 11.40
CA ARG A 143 9.29 -10.10 12.17
C ARG A 143 10.76 -9.87 12.52
N THR A 144 11.48 -9.24 11.59
CA THR A 144 12.91 -8.93 11.67
C THR A 144 13.16 -7.55 11.03
N LYS A 145 14.34 -6.98 11.24
CA LYS A 145 14.80 -5.73 10.60
C LYS A 145 14.67 -5.78 9.08
N ALA A 146 14.94 -6.93 8.46
CA ALA A 146 14.88 -7.07 7.00
C ALA A 146 13.46 -6.92 6.44
N GLU A 147 12.42 -7.16 7.25
CA GLU A 147 11.02 -6.96 6.83
C GLU A 147 10.56 -5.50 6.95
N LEU A 148 11.40 -4.59 7.47
CA LEU A 148 11.10 -3.16 7.64
C LEU A 148 11.66 -2.28 6.51
N PHE A 149 11.82 -2.82 5.30
CA PHE A 149 12.19 -2.05 4.10
C PHE A 149 11.23 -0.87 3.83
N TRP A 150 10.02 -0.92 4.39
CA TRP A 150 9.03 0.15 4.37
C TRP A 150 9.54 1.48 4.93
N GLU A 151 10.48 1.48 5.88
CA GLU A 151 10.99 2.72 6.48
C GLU A 151 11.47 3.71 5.41
N GLU A 152 12.25 3.22 4.43
CA GLU A 152 12.77 4.06 3.35
C GLU A 152 11.66 4.64 2.46
N LEU A 153 10.58 3.88 2.25
CA LEU A 153 9.44 4.31 1.45
C LEU A 153 8.58 5.34 2.18
N PHE A 154 8.38 5.19 3.49
CA PHE A 154 7.52 6.10 4.28
C PHE A 154 8.23 7.38 4.69
N ARG A 155 9.54 7.33 4.95
CA ARG A 155 10.31 8.45 5.52
C ARG A 155 10.13 9.80 4.80
N PRO A 156 9.99 9.88 3.47
CA PRO A 156 9.72 11.14 2.78
C PRO A 156 8.32 11.73 3.01
N HIS A 157 7.38 10.94 3.53
CA HIS A 157 5.95 11.25 3.58
C HIS A 157 5.39 11.42 4.99
N VAL A 158 6.19 11.14 6.02
CA VAL A 158 5.73 11.13 7.43
C VAL A 158 6.61 12.01 8.31
N ARG A 159 6.04 12.54 9.40
CA ARG A 159 6.78 13.32 10.41
C ARG A 159 7.73 12.47 11.25
N ALA A 160 7.35 11.21 11.48
CA ALA A 160 8.10 10.27 12.31
C ALA A 160 7.81 8.83 11.89
N VAL A 161 8.84 7.99 12.00
CA VAL A 161 8.77 6.54 11.83
C VAL A 161 9.08 5.91 13.18
N HIS A 162 8.17 5.06 13.64
CA HIS A 162 8.33 4.18 14.80
C HIS A 162 8.36 2.75 14.31
N ALA A 163 9.22 1.92 14.89
CA ALA A 163 9.41 0.55 14.42
C ALA A 163 9.37 -0.44 15.59
N THR A 164 8.75 -1.59 15.33
CA THR A 164 8.85 -2.77 16.20
C THR A 164 9.30 -3.99 15.40
N THR A 165 10.08 -4.86 16.03
CA THR A 165 10.40 -6.18 15.48
C THR A 165 10.15 -7.29 16.48
N ASP A 166 9.50 -8.37 16.05
CA ASP A 166 9.19 -9.53 16.90
C ASP A 166 10.44 -10.07 17.62
N ASP A 167 11.59 -10.10 16.93
CA ASP A 167 12.87 -10.62 17.43
C ASP A 167 13.77 -9.56 18.12
N GLY A 168 13.32 -8.30 18.18
CA GLY A 168 14.10 -7.18 18.71
C GLY A 168 15.32 -6.76 17.87
N SER A 169 15.43 -7.21 16.62
CA SER A 169 16.55 -6.86 15.73
C SER A 169 16.57 -5.38 15.30
N TYR A 170 15.45 -4.64 15.42
CA TYR A 170 15.38 -3.20 15.17
C TYR A 170 14.19 -2.52 15.86
N GLY A 171 14.38 -1.31 16.39
CA GLY A 171 13.33 -0.61 17.13
C GLY A 171 12.95 -1.32 18.42
N THR A 172 11.67 -1.27 18.80
CA THR A 172 11.15 -1.91 20.02
C THR A 172 10.87 -3.40 19.78
N ALA A 173 11.36 -4.26 20.68
CA ALA A 173 11.08 -5.69 20.60
C ALA A 173 9.58 -5.99 20.84
N GLY A 174 8.97 -6.76 19.93
CA GLY A 174 7.56 -7.15 19.97
C GLY A 174 6.73 -6.61 18.80
N PHE A 175 5.42 -6.60 18.99
CA PHE A 175 4.46 -6.18 17.96
C PHE A 175 4.19 -4.67 18.02
N VAL A 176 3.52 -4.13 17.01
CA VAL A 176 3.07 -2.72 17.03
C VAL A 176 2.24 -2.40 18.27
N THR A 177 1.46 -3.37 18.78
CA THR A 177 0.67 -3.22 20.01
C THR A 177 1.52 -3.09 21.28
N THR A 178 2.81 -3.43 21.24
CA THR A 178 3.74 -3.20 22.35
C THR A 178 4.06 -1.72 22.51
N LEU A 179 4.36 -1.01 21.41
CA LEU A 179 4.75 0.40 21.42
C LEU A 179 3.55 1.36 21.30
N LEU A 180 2.43 0.89 20.73
CA LEU A 180 1.25 1.72 20.49
C LEU A 180 0.73 2.45 21.75
N PRO A 181 0.60 1.83 22.94
CA PRO A 181 0.08 2.51 24.12
C PRO A 181 0.91 3.74 24.54
N GLU A 182 2.24 3.64 24.49
CA GLU A 182 3.17 4.73 24.80
C GLU A 182 2.99 5.88 23.80
N LEU A 183 2.96 5.57 22.50
CA LEU A 183 2.75 6.58 21.46
C LEU A 183 1.40 7.30 21.58
N LEU A 184 0.33 6.58 21.96
CA LEU A 184 -0.99 7.19 22.16
C LEU A 184 -1.07 8.03 23.44
N GLN A 185 -0.24 7.76 24.44
CA GLN A 185 -0.19 8.53 25.68
C GLN A 185 0.67 9.80 25.54
N GLU A 186 1.80 9.71 24.84
CA GLU A 186 2.78 10.79 24.72
C GLU A 186 2.57 11.66 23.48
N GLY A 187 1.94 11.10 22.45
CA GLY A 187 1.70 11.77 21.17
C GLY A 187 0.46 12.67 21.16
N ASP A 188 0.40 13.53 20.15
CA ASP A 188 -0.71 14.43 19.81
C ASP A 188 -1.62 13.86 18.71
N TYR A 189 -1.70 12.52 18.61
CA TYR A 189 -2.43 11.86 17.54
C TYR A 189 -3.95 12.01 17.68
N ASP A 190 -4.64 12.40 16.62
CA ASP A 190 -6.10 12.59 16.62
C ASP A 190 -6.88 11.46 15.93
N ALA A 191 -6.18 10.49 15.34
CA ALA A 191 -6.75 9.25 14.83
C ALA A 191 -5.67 8.15 14.69
N VAL A 192 -6.14 6.91 14.63
CA VAL A 192 -5.33 5.74 14.26
C VAL A 192 -5.91 5.13 12.98
N ALA A 193 -5.08 4.97 11.95
CA ALA A 193 -5.42 4.26 10.72
C ALA A 193 -4.62 2.96 10.63
N VAL A 194 -5.30 1.85 10.40
CA VAL A 194 -4.74 0.49 10.34
C VAL A 194 -5.05 -0.19 9.02
#